data_AF-A0A662BFD9-F1
#
_entry.id   AF-A0A662BFD9-F1
#
_cell.length_a   1.000
_cell.length_b   1.000
_cell.length_c   1.000
_cell.angle_alpha   90.00
_cell.angle_beta   90.00
_cell.angle_gamma   90.00
#
_symmetry.space_group_name_H-M   'P 1'
#
loop_
_entity.id
_entity.type
_entity.pdbx_description
1 polymer ?
#
loop_
_entity_poly.entity_id
_entity_poly.type
_entity_poly.pdbx_seq_one_letter_code
_entity_poly.pdbx_strand_id
1 'polypeptide(L)'
;MTINNATNSNVSYTGLVEKYIGTAYDTVKVVADNIANVALVGSNIDDILAVADIPGIENIEQLANDAIAAAAEADISATSANAAADSMNAIHLGGFLVSPIVDNNGNPLVAGTTYTDLNIDPVGMKQWNGTTWLITYSTSAFIKNISDTPPVGPTPGTQWTDSTTMKDYTFYDDGDSQQWIRVN
;
A
#
# COMPACT_ATOMS: atom_id res chain seq x y z
N MET A 1 105.30 66.33 16.07
CA MET A 1 104.67 65.25 15.28
C MET A 1 104.24 64.17 16.26
N THR A 2 102.96 64.19 16.65
CA THR A 2 102.33 63.06 17.35
C THR A 2 100.89 63.04 16.88
N ILE A 3 100.58 62.13 15.96
CA ILE A 3 99.22 61.97 15.44
C ILE A 3 98.50 61.06 16.43
N ASN A 4 97.50 61.61 17.12
CA ASN A 4 96.59 60.84 17.96
C ASN A 4 95.78 59.91 17.03
N ASN A 5 96.15 58.64 17.05
CA ASN A 5 95.49 57.61 16.27
C ASN A 5 94.11 57.36 16.91
N ALA A 6 93.07 57.96 16.36
CA ALA A 6 91.70 57.56 16.67
C ALA A 6 91.55 56.11 16.23
N THR A 7 91.54 55.18 17.19
CA THR A 7 91.17 53.79 16.96
C THR A 7 89.72 53.79 16.49
N ASN A 8 89.53 53.79 15.16
CA ASN A 8 88.27 53.47 14.54
C ASN A 8 87.96 52.03 14.95
N SER A 9 87.01 51.84 15.85
CA SER A 9 86.58 50.52 16.28
C SER A 9 85.97 49.85 15.05
N ASN A 10 86.79 49.07 14.35
CA ASN A 10 86.37 48.21 13.25
C ASN A 10 85.60 47.02 13.84
N VAL A 11 84.56 47.31 14.62
CA VAL A 11 83.55 46.32 15.01
C VAL A 11 82.81 46.03 13.72
N SER A 12 83.38 45.09 12.99
CA SER A 12 82.80 44.52 11.80
C SER A 12 81.45 43.94 12.22
N TYR A 13 80.37 44.68 11.96
CA TYR A 13 78.98 44.20 12.12
C TYR A 13 78.65 43.07 11.13
N THR A 14 79.66 42.47 10.50
CA THR A 14 79.56 41.36 9.56
C THR A 14 78.91 40.13 10.17
N GLY A 15 79.02 39.92 11.49
CA GLY A 15 78.40 38.77 12.17
C GLY A 15 76.97 38.97 12.66
N LEU A 16 76.49 40.21 12.80
CA LEU A 16 75.09 40.48 13.20
C LEU A 16 74.18 40.50 11.98
N VAL A 17 74.68 41.09 10.89
CA VAL A 17 73.99 41.12 9.61
C VAL A 17 73.82 39.67 9.10
N GLU A 18 74.87 38.86 9.00
CA GLU A 18 74.73 37.45 8.54
C GLU A 18 73.84 36.57 9.43
N LYS A 19 73.86 36.75 10.76
CA LYS A 19 73.06 35.94 11.70
C LYS A 19 71.57 36.31 11.72
N TYR A 20 71.26 37.60 11.60
CA TYR A 20 69.88 38.09 11.66
C TYR A 20 69.23 38.25 10.29
N ILE A 21 69.97 38.58 9.22
CA ILE A 21 69.40 38.45 7.88
C ILE A 21 69.30 36.99 7.47
N GLY A 22 70.25 36.10 7.76
CA GLY A 22 70.17 34.69 7.33
C GLY A 22 68.89 33.99 7.80
N THR A 23 68.58 34.02 9.09
CA THR A 23 67.40 33.32 9.65
C THR A 23 66.06 33.94 9.24
N ALA A 24 65.97 35.28 9.22
CA ALA A 24 64.77 35.99 8.79
C ALA A 24 64.58 35.88 7.27
N TYR A 25 65.65 36.02 6.49
CA TYR A 25 65.66 35.87 5.04
C TYR A 25 65.37 34.44 4.62
N ASP A 26 65.91 33.44 5.30
CA ASP A 26 65.61 32.02 5.04
C ASP A 26 64.12 31.73 5.30
N THR A 27 63.56 32.29 6.37
CA THR A 27 62.12 32.20 6.65
C THR A 27 61.31 32.89 5.56
N VAL A 28 61.69 34.11 5.17
CA VAL A 28 61.01 34.87 4.11
C VAL A 28 61.13 34.16 2.76
N LYS A 29 62.26 33.51 2.48
CA LYS A 29 62.50 32.72 1.26
C LYS A 29 61.63 31.47 1.24
N VAL A 30 61.56 30.73 2.34
CA VAL A 30 60.66 29.57 2.47
C VAL A 30 59.20 30.00 2.30
N VAL A 31 58.81 31.15 2.85
CA VAL A 31 57.46 31.69 2.66
C VAL A 31 57.25 32.09 1.19
N ALA A 32 58.20 32.77 0.57
CA ALA A 32 58.11 33.21 -0.83
C ALA A 32 58.08 32.03 -1.81
N ASP A 33 58.85 30.98 -1.57
CA ASP A 33 58.88 29.77 -2.40
C ASP A 33 57.55 28.99 -2.27
N ASN A 34 56.90 29.05 -1.11
CA ASN A 34 55.64 28.35 -0.85
C ASN A 34 54.38 29.17 -1.12
N ILE A 35 54.46 30.50 -1.22
CA ILE A 35 53.28 31.38 -1.32
C ILE A 35 52.40 31.06 -2.53
N ALA A 36 53.02 30.64 -3.65
CA ALA A 36 52.31 30.24 -4.85
C ALA A 36 51.52 28.94 -4.63
N ASN A 37 52.09 27.97 -3.91
CA ASN A 37 51.43 26.72 -3.56
C ASN A 37 50.28 26.95 -2.57
N VAL A 38 50.47 27.84 -1.59
CA VAL A 38 49.42 28.22 -0.63
C VAL A 38 48.27 28.92 -1.34
N ALA A 39 48.55 29.83 -2.28
CA ALA A 39 47.53 30.50 -3.08
C ALA A 39 46.73 29.50 -3.94
N LEU A 40 47.39 28.48 -4.51
CA LEU A 40 46.73 27.41 -5.26
C LEU A 40 45.79 26.58 -4.37
N VAL A 41 46.25 26.20 -3.16
CA VAL A 41 45.40 25.50 -2.18
C VAL A 41 44.20 26.34 -1.80
N GLY A 42 44.38 27.66 -1.61
CA GLY A 42 43.28 28.59 -1.36
C GLY A 42 42.25 28.62 -2.49
N SER A 43 42.68 28.71 -3.75
CA SER A 43 41.77 28.67 -4.90
C SER A 43 41.01 27.35 -5.01
N ASN A 44 41.67 26.22 -4.72
CA ASN A 44 41.05 24.91 -4.76
C ASN A 44 40.09 24.67 -3.58
N ILE A 45 40.27 25.37 -2.45
CA ILE A 45 39.37 25.22 -1.30
C ILE A 45 38.00 25.82 -1.59
N ASP A 46 37.94 26.88 -2.39
CA ASP A 46 36.69 27.49 -2.85
C ASP A 46 35.91 26.52 -3.75
N ASP A 47 36.60 25.78 -4.63
CA ASP A 47 35.99 24.72 -5.44
C ASP A 47 35.46 23.56 -4.58
N ILE A 48 36.18 23.20 -3.51
CA ILE A 48 35.74 22.15 -2.56
C ILE A 48 34.53 22.62 -1.73
N LEU A 49 34.50 23.90 -1.33
CA LEU A 49 33.36 24.47 -0.62
C LEU A 49 32.14 24.58 -1.54
N ALA A 50 32.33 24.87 -2.82
CA ALA A 50 31.26 24.82 -3.82
C ALA A 50 30.70 23.41 -4.05
N VAL A 51 31.49 22.35 -3.80
CA VAL A 51 31.01 20.97 -3.81
C VAL A 51 30.04 20.69 -2.65
N ALA A 52 30.20 21.34 -1.50
CA ALA A 52 29.30 21.17 -0.35
C ALA A 52 27.88 21.68 -0.61
N ASP A 53 27.72 22.70 -1.47
CA ASP A 53 26.43 23.24 -1.91
C ASP A 53 25.81 22.50 -3.11
N ILE A 54 26.37 21.35 -3.54
CA ILE A 54 25.76 20.56 -4.63
C ILE A 54 24.46 19.94 -4.10
N PRO A 55 23.28 20.26 -4.68
CA PRO A 55 21.96 19.82 -4.21
C PRO A 55 21.68 18.31 -4.30
N GLY A 56 22.71 17.49 -4.54
CA GLY A 56 22.66 16.04 -4.52
C GLY A 56 23.37 15.40 -3.31
N ILE A 57 24.31 16.08 -2.64
CA ILE A 57 25.05 15.49 -1.50
C ILE A 57 24.20 15.48 -0.23
N GLU A 58 23.52 16.56 0.12
CA GLU A 58 22.50 16.58 1.19
C GLU A 58 21.33 15.63 0.89
N ASN A 59 21.07 15.37 -0.39
CA ASN A 59 19.94 14.59 -0.83
C ASN A 59 20.19 13.07 -0.76
N ILE A 60 21.44 12.60 -0.67
CA ILE A 60 21.74 11.16 -0.61
C ILE A 60 21.13 10.50 0.63
N GLU A 61 21.21 11.14 1.80
CA GLU A 61 20.59 10.62 3.02
C GLU A 61 19.07 10.58 2.92
N GLN A 62 18.47 11.64 2.36
CA GLN A 62 17.03 11.70 2.13
C GLN A 62 16.58 10.64 1.12
N LEU A 63 17.27 10.48 0.01
CA LEU A 63 17.04 9.45 -1.01
C LEU A 63 17.14 8.04 -0.41
N ALA A 64 18.09 7.80 0.49
CA ALA A 64 18.19 6.52 1.19
C ALA A 64 17.00 6.28 2.13
N ASN A 65 16.58 7.31 2.88
CA ASN A 65 15.41 7.23 3.76
C ASN A 65 14.11 7.02 2.98
N ASP A 66 13.93 7.73 1.86
CA ASP A 66 12.78 7.59 0.97
C ASP A 66 12.72 6.19 0.36
N ALA A 67 13.87 5.62 -0.03
CA ALA A 67 13.94 4.25 -0.54
C ALA A 67 13.56 3.21 0.53
N ILE A 68 14.00 3.40 1.77
CA ILE A 68 13.63 2.53 2.91
C ILE A 68 12.13 2.64 3.19
N ALA A 69 11.58 3.86 3.20
CA ALA A 69 10.16 4.10 3.42
C ALA A 69 9.31 3.45 2.32
N ALA A 70 9.69 3.63 1.04
CA ALA A 70 9.00 3.02 -0.09
C ALA A 70 9.02 1.48 -0.03
N ALA A 71 10.14 0.88 0.40
CA ALA A 71 10.22 -0.56 0.62
C ALA A 71 9.26 -1.03 1.72
N ALA A 72 9.21 -0.32 2.85
CA ALA A 72 8.29 -0.64 3.95
C ALA A 72 6.81 -0.49 3.53
N GLU A 73 6.48 0.55 2.76
CA GLU A 73 5.13 0.76 2.21
C GLU A 73 4.74 -0.37 1.24
N ALA A 74 5.68 -0.82 0.41
CA ALA A 74 5.46 -1.95 -0.49
C ALA A 74 5.15 -3.25 0.27
N ASP A 75 5.89 -3.54 1.34
CA ASP A 75 5.66 -4.72 2.19
C ASP A 75 4.29 -4.65 2.90
N ILE A 76 3.90 -3.47 3.39
CA ILE A 76 2.58 -3.23 3.99
C ILE A 76 1.48 -3.45 2.95
N SER A 77 1.66 -2.92 1.73
CA SER A 77 0.71 -3.08 0.64
C SER A 77 0.54 -4.54 0.23
N ALA A 78 1.64 -5.29 0.12
CA ALA A 78 1.61 -6.72 -0.18
C ALA A 78 0.88 -7.51 0.92
N THR A 79 1.17 -7.21 2.19
CA THR A 79 0.48 -7.82 3.34
C THR A 79 -1.02 -7.54 3.32
N SER A 80 -1.39 -6.30 3.02
CA SER A 80 -2.79 -5.87 2.94
C SER A 80 -3.53 -6.55 1.78
N ALA A 81 -2.88 -6.70 0.62
CA ALA A 81 -3.45 -7.38 -0.53
C ALA A 81 -3.69 -8.87 -0.25
N ASN A 82 -2.72 -9.55 0.38
CA ASN A 82 -2.87 -10.95 0.78
C ASN A 82 -4.01 -11.12 1.79
N ALA A 83 -4.08 -10.26 2.82
CA ALA A 83 -5.16 -10.29 3.80
C ALA A 83 -6.55 -10.07 3.17
N ALA A 84 -6.65 -9.18 2.18
CA ALA A 84 -7.90 -8.97 1.44
C ALA A 84 -8.30 -10.19 0.61
N ALA A 85 -7.34 -10.83 -0.06
CA ALA A 85 -7.58 -12.06 -0.84
C ALA A 85 -8.04 -13.21 0.07
N ASP A 86 -7.37 -13.40 1.21
CA ASP A 86 -7.72 -14.40 2.21
C ASP A 86 -9.13 -14.14 2.77
N SER A 87 -9.46 -12.90 3.09
CA SER A 87 -10.80 -12.53 3.57
C SER A 87 -11.89 -12.84 2.55
N MET A 88 -11.65 -12.61 1.26
CA MET A 88 -12.60 -12.93 0.20
C MET A 88 -12.78 -14.44 0.03
N ASN A 89 -11.68 -15.20 0.06
CA ASN A 89 -11.69 -16.65 -0.03
C ASN A 89 -12.38 -17.32 1.19
N ALA A 90 -12.33 -16.69 2.36
CA ALA A 90 -13.00 -17.16 3.57
C ALA A 90 -14.53 -16.95 3.55
N ILE A 91 -15.03 -15.91 2.87
CA ILE A 91 -16.46 -15.59 2.81
C ILE A 91 -17.18 -16.11 1.56
N HIS A 92 -16.46 -16.49 0.50
CA HIS A 92 -17.05 -17.08 -0.68
C HIS A 92 -16.39 -18.41 -1.03
N LEU A 93 -17.06 -19.50 -0.67
CA LEU A 93 -16.46 -20.84 -0.73
C LEU A 93 -16.53 -21.45 -2.14
N GLY A 94 -17.43 -20.97 -3.00
CA GLY A 94 -17.70 -21.55 -4.32
C GLY A 94 -18.85 -22.59 -4.29
N GLY A 95 -18.81 -23.57 -5.18
CA GLY A 95 -19.90 -24.55 -5.36
C GLY A 95 -19.69 -25.87 -4.63
N PHE A 96 -20.71 -26.34 -3.91
CA PHE A 96 -20.67 -27.61 -3.17
C PHE A 96 -21.96 -28.42 -3.33
N LEU A 97 -21.81 -29.75 -3.34
CA LEU A 97 -22.93 -30.70 -3.27
C LEU A 97 -23.38 -31.00 -1.82
N VAL A 98 -22.51 -30.74 -0.85
CA VAL A 98 -22.80 -30.93 0.58
C VAL A 98 -22.40 -29.66 1.31
N SER A 99 -23.20 -29.24 2.29
CA SER A 99 -22.91 -28.04 3.05
C SER A 99 -21.53 -28.13 3.72
N PRO A 100 -20.63 -27.15 3.47
CA PRO A 100 -19.33 -27.12 4.13
C PRO A 100 -19.48 -26.77 5.61
N ILE A 101 -18.50 -27.20 6.41
CA ILE A 101 -18.41 -26.95 7.86
C ILE A 101 -17.21 -26.07 8.24
N VAL A 102 -16.32 -25.82 7.29
CA VAL A 102 -15.14 -24.95 7.40
C VAL A 102 -14.99 -24.14 6.11
N ASP A 103 -14.25 -23.04 6.19
CA ASP A 103 -13.91 -22.23 5.03
C ASP A 103 -12.82 -22.88 4.15
N ASN A 104 -12.41 -22.18 3.09
CA ASN A 104 -11.39 -22.65 2.14
C ASN A 104 -9.96 -22.68 2.74
N ASN A 105 -9.76 -22.12 3.92
CA ASN A 105 -8.51 -22.13 4.68
C ASN A 105 -8.55 -23.15 5.84
N GLY A 106 -9.68 -23.86 6.03
CA GLY A 106 -9.89 -24.84 7.10
C GLY A 106 -10.34 -24.24 8.43
N ASN A 107 -10.66 -22.94 8.49
CA ASN A 107 -11.15 -22.28 9.69
C ASN A 107 -12.67 -22.46 9.86
N PRO A 108 -13.19 -22.24 11.08
CA PRO A 108 -14.63 -22.17 11.31
C PRO A 108 -15.32 -21.11 10.44
N LEU A 109 -16.53 -21.42 9.98
CA LEU A 109 -17.34 -20.51 9.16
C LEU A 109 -17.73 -19.23 9.94
N VAL A 110 -17.57 -18.08 9.28
CA VAL A 110 -17.98 -16.78 9.82
C VAL A 110 -19.36 -16.41 9.27
N ALA A 111 -20.20 -15.75 10.08
CA ALA A 111 -21.50 -15.29 9.62
C ALA A 111 -21.34 -14.39 8.37
N GLY A 112 -22.14 -14.66 7.34
CA GLY A 112 -22.02 -14.04 6.04
C GLY A 112 -21.29 -14.88 4.99
N THR A 113 -20.57 -15.94 5.37
CA THR A 113 -19.97 -16.86 4.40
C THR A 113 -21.05 -17.43 3.46
N THR A 114 -20.75 -17.50 2.17
CA THR A 114 -21.65 -17.99 1.14
C THR A 114 -21.06 -19.17 0.38
N TYR A 115 -21.93 -20.06 -0.09
CA TYR A 115 -21.58 -21.07 -1.08
C TYR A 115 -22.76 -21.30 -2.03
N THR A 116 -22.46 -21.81 -3.22
CA THR A 116 -23.45 -22.24 -4.22
C THR A 116 -23.80 -23.70 -3.97
N ASP A 117 -25.05 -23.97 -3.61
CA ASP A 117 -25.57 -25.32 -3.41
C ASP A 117 -25.90 -25.98 -4.77
N LEU A 118 -25.09 -26.95 -5.14
CA LEU A 118 -25.19 -27.72 -6.38
C LEU A 118 -26.10 -28.95 -6.23
N ASN A 119 -26.59 -29.25 -5.02
CA ASN A 119 -27.45 -30.40 -4.75
C ASN A 119 -28.95 -30.06 -4.86
N ILE A 120 -29.27 -28.87 -5.36
CA ILE A 120 -30.62 -28.41 -5.64
C ILE A 120 -30.73 -27.97 -7.10
N ASP A 121 -31.94 -28.09 -7.66
CA ASP A 121 -32.29 -27.57 -8.99
C ASP A 121 -33.53 -26.67 -8.87
N PRO A 122 -33.46 -25.38 -9.28
CA PRO A 122 -32.28 -24.69 -9.78
C PRO A 122 -31.21 -24.50 -8.70
N VAL A 123 -29.95 -24.48 -9.14
CA VAL A 123 -28.79 -24.17 -8.30
C VAL A 123 -29.03 -22.85 -7.55
N GLY A 124 -28.78 -22.84 -6.23
CA GLY A 124 -29.06 -21.68 -5.36
C GLY A 124 -27.93 -21.38 -4.38
N MET A 125 -27.83 -20.12 -3.95
CA MET A 125 -26.84 -19.72 -2.95
C MET A 125 -27.35 -19.97 -1.53
N LYS A 126 -26.46 -20.41 -0.64
CA LYS A 126 -26.70 -20.44 0.81
C LYS A 126 -25.76 -19.48 1.52
N GLN A 127 -26.23 -18.91 2.62
CA GLN A 127 -25.47 -18.02 3.49
C GLN A 127 -25.46 -18.57 4.91
N TRP A 128 -24.28 -18.57 5.53
CA TRP A 128 -24.10 -18.95 6.92
C TRP A 128 -24.55 -17.81 7.84
N ASN A 129 -25.45 -18.07 8.78
CA ASN A 129 -25.90 -17.07 9.75
C ASN A 129 -25.11 -17.09 11.08
N GLY A 130 -24.10 -17.95 11.20
CA GLY A 130 -23.36 -18.20 12.44
C GLY A 130 -23.70 -19.55 13.11
N THR A 131 -24.85 -20.14 12.79
CA THR A 131 -25.32 -21.41 13.39
C THR A 131 -25.81 -22.41 12.35
N THR A 132 -26.46 -21.95 11.29
CA THR A 132 -27.02 -22.78 10.22
C THR A 132 -26.87 -22.12 8.85
N TRP A 133 -26.90 -22.96 7.81
CA TRP A 133 -27.00 -22.50 6.43
C TRP A 133 -28.43 -22.10 6.10
N LEU A 134 -28.64 -20.82 5.77
CA LEU A 134 -29.90 -20.30 5.26
C LEU A 134 -29.85 -20.26 3.73
N ILE A 135 -30.99 -20.46 3.08
CA ILE A 135 -31.06 -20.32 1.63
C ILE A 135 -31.27 -18.85 1.28
N THR A 136 -30.42 -18.33 0.40
CA THR A 136 -30.53 -16.99 -0.15
C THR A 136 -31.31 -17.09 -1.45
N TYR A 137 -32.64 -17.23 -1.36
CA TYR A 137 -33.49 -17.07 -2.54
C TYR A 137 -33.66 -15.59 -2.84
N SER A 138 -33.07 -15.10 -3.93
CA SER A 138 -33.58 -13.92 -4.63
C SER A 138 -34.25 -14.35 -5.93
N THR A 139 -35.33 -15.13 -5.81
CA THR A 139 -36.25 -15.30 -6.93
C THR A 139 -37.64 -14.95 -6.43
N SER A 140 -37.97 -13.67 -6.44
CA SER A 140 -39.36 -13.24 -6.66
C SER A 140 -39.76 -13.56 -8.11
N ALA A 141 -39.51 -14.78 -8.57
CA ALA A 141 -40.21 -15.31 -9.72
C ALA A 141 -41.59 -15.69 -9.19
N PHE A 142 -42.53 -14.76 -9.29
CA PHE A 142 -43.93 -15.08 -9.22
C PHE A 142 -44.23 -16.04 -10.39
N ILE A 143 -44.14 -17.35 -10.14
CA ILE A 143 -44.51 -18.37 -11.13
C ILE A 143 -46.03 -18.51 -11.06
N LYS A 144 -46.70 -17.88 -12.02
CA LYS A 144 -48.13 -18.07 -12.25
C LYS A 144 -48.34 -19.42 -12.93
N ASN A 145 -49.18 -20.26 -12.36
CA ASN A 145 -49.56 -21.51 -13.02
C ASN A 145 -50.47 -21.18 -14.21
N ILE A 146 -50.16 -21.69 -15.40
CA ILE A 146 -50.97 -21.51 -16.61
C ILE A 146 -51.37 -22.89 -17.11
N SER A 147 -52.65 -23.22 -17.04
CA SER A 147 -53.20 -24.53 -17.41
C SER A 147 -54.70 -24.45 -17.67
N ASP A 148 -55.27 -25.44 -18.35
CA ASP A 148 -56.70 -25.54 -18.64
C ASP A 148 -57.55 -25.96 -17.43
N THR A 149 -56.91 -26.58 -16.45
CA THR A 149 -57.50 -26.99 -15.17
C THR A 149 -56.75 -26.35 -14.00
N PRO A 150 -57.44 -26.01 -12.88
CA PRO A 150 -56.78 -25.40 -11.73
C PRO A 150 -55.70 -26.34 -11.12
N PRO A 151 -54.61 -25.78 -10.56
CA PRO A 151 -53.62 -26.55 -9.81
C PRO A 151 -54.25 -27.40 -8.71
N VAL A 152 -53.78 -28.64 -8.56
CA VAL A 152 -54.18 -29.54 -7.47
C VAL A 152 -53.41 -29.22 -6.20
N GLY A 153 -54.08 -29.24 -5.04
CA GLY A 153 -53.48 -28.90 -3.75
C GLY A 153 -52.95 -27.45 -3.64
N PRO A 154 -53.67 -26.41 -4.10
CA PRO A 154 -53.20 -25.04 -3.99
C PRO A 154 -53.19 -24.57 -2.53
N THR A 155 -52.23 -23.71 -2.18
CA THR A 155 -52.21 -22.99 -0.91
C THR A 155 -52.92 -21.64 -1.05
N PRO A 156 -53.54 -21.09 0.01
CA PRO A 156 -54.17 -19.76 -0.05
C PRO A 156 -53.20 -18.71 -0.61
N GLY A 157 -53.65 -17.94 -1.60
CA GLY A 157 -52.84 -16.95 -2.32
C GLY A 157 -52.17 -17.46 -3.60
N THR A 158 -52.23 -18.76 -3.92
CA THR A 158 -51.76 -19.27 -5.22
C THR A 158 -52.56 -18.62 -6.35
N GLN A 159 -51.84 -18.13 -7.37
CA GLN A 159 -52.44 -17.57 -8.58
C GLN A 159 -52.38 -18.56 -9.74
N TRP A 160 -53.44 -18.57 -10.54
CA TRP A 160 -53.60 -19.43 -11.71
C TRP A 160 -54.25 -18.65 -12.86
N THR A 161 -53.81 -18.91 -14.09
CA THR A 161 -54.49 -18.46 -15.32
C THR A 161 -55.03 -19.67 -16.05
N ASP A 162 -56.34 -19.66 -16.30
CA ASP A 162 -56.96 -20.64 -17.18
C ASP A 162 -56.49 -20.40 -18.62
N SER A 163 -55.72 -21.33 -19.18
CA SER A 163 -55.15 -21.21 -20.54
C SER A 163 -56.19 -21.25 -21.65
N THR A 164 -57.41 -21.73 -21.36
CA THR A 164 -58.51 -21.83 -22.32
C THR A 164 -59.32 -20.53 -22.35
N THR A 165 -59.62 -19.97 -21.17
CA THR A 165 -60.45 -18.77 -21.07
C THR A 165 -59.66 -17.48 -20.89
N MET A 166 -58.33 -17.58 -20.69
CA MET A 166 -57.42 -16.48 -20.39
C MET A 166 -57.87 -15.62 -19.20
N LYS A 167 -58.49 -16.26 -18.19
CA LYS A 167 -58.94 -15.63 -16.96
C LYS A 167 -58.02 -15.95 -15.81
N ASP A 168 -57.84 -14.95 -14.94
CA ASP A 168 -56.99 -15.04 -13.77
C ASP A 168 -57.79 -15.33 -12.51
N TYR A 169 -57.23 -16.19 -11.67
CA TYR A 169 -57.82 -16.62 -10.42
C TYR A 169 -56.78 -16.62 -9.30
N THR A 170 -57.24 -16.36 -8.07
CA THR A 170 -56.48 -16.53 -6.83
C THR A 170 -57.22 -17.54 -5.95
N PHE A 171 -56.49 -18.53 -5.44
CA PHE A 171 -57.05 -19.49 -4.51
C PHE A 171 -57.24 -18.85 -3.14
N TYR A 172 -58.45 -18.98 -2.59
CA TYR A 172 -58.86 -18.42 -1.31
C TYR A 172 -59.43 -19.53 -0.42
N ASP A 173 -58.94 -19.57 0.81
CA ASP A 173 -59.47 -20.42 1.89
C ASP A 173 -59.87 -19.46 3.01
N ASP A 174 -61.16 -19.43 3.35
CA ASP A 174 -61.71 -18.59 4.42
C ASP A 174 -61.88 -19.34 5.75
N GLY A 175 -61.42 -20.59 5.83
CA GLY A 175 -61.52 -21.46 6.99
C GLY A 175 -62.74 -22.39 6.97
N ASP A 176 -63.79 -22.04 6.22
CA ASP A 176 -65.00 -22.84 6.07
C ASP A 176 -65.15 -23.40 4.64
N SER A 177 -64.53 -22.75 3.66
CA SER A 177 -64.60 -23.10 2.24
C SER A 177 -63.33 -22.76 1.47
N GLN A 178 -63.05 -23.57 0.47
CA GLN A 178 -61.89 -23.44 -0.42
C GLN A 178 -62.35 -23.22 -1.85
N GLN A 179 -61.90 -22.14 -2.48
CA GLN A 179 -62.36 -21.76 -3.81
C GLN A 179 -61.36 -20.93 -4.62
N TRP A 180 -61.51 -20.98 -5.94
CA TRP A 180 -60.82 -20.08 -6.87
C TRP A 180 -61.65 -18.83 -7.11
N ILE A 181 -61.15 -17.69 -6.66
CA ILE A 181 -61.79 -16.40 -6.89
C ILE A 181 -61.18 -15.77 -8.14
N ARG A 182 -62.04 -15.41 -9.09
CA ARG A 182 -61.60 -14.69 -10.29
C ARG A 182 -61.11 -13.29 -9.90
N VAL A 183 -59.94 -12.94 -10.39
CA VAL A 183 -59.39 -11.59 -10.28
C VAL A 183 -59.88 -10.80 -11.51
N ASN A 184 -60.50 -9.64 -11.29
CA ASN A 184 -61.01 -8.77 -12.36
C ASN A 184 -59.93 -7.84 -12.90
#